data_AF-A0A5M9QQ56-F1
#
_entry.id   AF-A0A5M9QQ56-F1
#
_cell.length_a   1.000
_cell.length_b   1.000
_cell.length_c   1.000
_cell.angle_alpha   90.00
_cell.angle_beta   90.00
_cell.angle_gamma   90.00
#
_symmetry.space_group_name_H-M   'P 1'
#
loop_
_entity.id
_entity.type
_entity.pdbx_description
1 polymer ?
#
loop_
_entity_poly.entity_id
_entity_poly.type
_entity_poly.pdbx_seq_one_letter_code
_entity_poly.pdbx_strand_id
1 'polypeptide(L)'
;MSLELEAFLPIKPPLKRQIIFGAAQDIILPIYKSLYAGIGIGIYIRSNDGDDGRIGSAFTFGERAFVGFYHRLTHKTTIFYECIIKHYSNGNLERPNIGYNYLGLSAGVAF
;
A
#
# COMPACT_ATOMS: atom_id res chain seq x y z
N MET A 1 -0.70 -9.67 -9.90
CA MET A 1 0.53 -8.95 -9.53
C MET A 1 0.42 -7.50 -9.97
N SER A 2 0.61 -6.57 -9.05
CA SER A 2 0.60 -5.12 -9.25
C SER A 2 1.97 -4.54 -8.92
N LEU A 3 2.43 -3.59 -9.72
CA LEU A 3 3.61 -2.77 -9.41
C LEU A 3 3.12 -1.51 -8.70
N GLU A 4 3.68 -1.23 -7.52
CA GLU A 4 3.27 -0.11 -6.68
C GLU A 4 4.43 0.89 -6.54
N LEU A 5 4.16 2.16 -6.85
CA LEU A 5 5.03 3.28 -6.53
C LEU A 5 4.27 4.20 -5.58
N GLU A 6 4.78 4.34 -4.37
CA GLU A 6 4.15 5.12 -3.32
C GLU A 6 5.06 6.25 -2.86
N ALA A 7 4.51 7.45 -2.75
CA ALA A 7 5.18 8.60 -2.18
C ALA A 7 4.46 8.97 -0.87
N PHE A 8 5.16 8.85 0.24
CA PHE A 8 4.65 9.25 1.54
C PHE A 8 4.91 10.75 1.73
N LEU A 9 3.81 11.50 1.82
CA LEU A 9 3.81 12.92 2.14
C LEU A 9 3.43 13.09 3.61
N PRO A 10 4.40 13.37 4.49
CA PRO A 10 4.12 13.52 5.90
C PRO A 10 3.30 14.79 6.19
N ILE A 11 2.25 14.64 6.98
CA ILE A 11 1.36 15.75 7.39
C ILE A 11 1.99 16.56 8.55
N LYS A 12 2.97 15.99 9.26
CA LYS A 12 3.66 16.66 10.38
C LYS A 12 5.16 16.34 10.40
N PRO A 13 6.06 17.34 10.51
CA PRO A 13 7.49 17.09 10.76
C PRO A 13 7.67 16.37 12.11
N PRO A 14 8.66 15.46 12.27
CA PRO A 14 9.96 15.41 11.56
C PRO A 14 10.05 14.40 10.39
N LEU A 15 8.96 13.70 10.06
CA LEU A 15 8.98 12.69 8.99
C LEU A 15 9.45 13.33 7.67
N LYS A 16 10.47 12.73 7.06
CA LYS A 16 10.98 13.13 5.74
C LYS A 16 10.21 12.39 4.64
N ARG A 17 10.21 12.98 3.43
CA ARG A 17 9.63 12.35 2.24
C ARG A 17 10.25 10.98 2.02
N GLN A 18 9.40 9.98 1.82
CA GLN A 18 9.85 8.61 1.57
C GLN A 18 9.20 8.07 0.31
N ILE A 19 10.04 7.49 -0.55
CA ILE A 19 9.59 6.80 -1.75
C ILE A 19 9.68 5.30 -1.47
N ILE A 20 8.60 4.59 -1.74
CA ILE A 20 8.52 3.15 -1.61
C ILE A 20 8.18 2.58 -2.99
N PHE A 21 8.99 1.63 -3.42
CA PHE A 21 8.77 0.88 -4.65
C PHE A 21 8.56 -0.59 -4.30
N GLY A 22 7.53 -1.21 -4.84
CA GLY A 22 7.27 -2.61 -4.52
C GLY A 22 6.43 -3.34 -5.54
N ALA A 23 6.32 -4.64 -5.30
CA ALA A 23 5.41 -5.51 -6.01
C ALA A 23 4.48 -6.16 -4.98
N ALA A 24 3.18 -6.09 -5.26
CA ALA A 24 2.17 -6.72 -4.43
C ALA A 24 1.40 -7.77 -5.23
N GLN A 25 0.98 -8.82 -4.53
CA GLN A 25 0.03 -9.79 -5.04
C GLN A 25 -1.24 -9.71 -4.20
N ASP A 26 -2.33 -9.39 -4.88
CA ASP A 26 -3.64 -9.21 -4.27
C ASP A 26 -4.55 -10.40 -4.54
N ILE A 27 -5.36 -10.72 -3.55
CA ILE A 27 -6.51 -11.60 -3.65
C ILE A 27 -7.74 -10.73 -3.45
N ILE A 28 -8.58 -10.65 -4.49
CA ILE A 28 -9.79 -9.83 -4.51
C ILE A 28 -10.99 -10.76 -4.32
N LEU A 29 -11.81 -10.45 -3.32
CA LEU A 29 -13.12 -11.04 -3.10
C LEU A 29 -14.21 -10.03 -3.49
N PRO A 30 -15.06 -10.34 -4.50
CA PRO A 30 -16.26 -9.56 -4.74
C PRO A 30 -17.23 -9.77 -3.57
N ILE A 31 -17.69 -8.69 -2.95
CA ILE A 31 -18.65 -8.75 -1.85
C ILE A 31 -20.08 -8.60 -2.41
N TYR A 32 -20.32 -7.49 -3.11
CA TYR A 32 -21.66 -7.19 -3.63
C TYR A 32 -21.61 -6.16 -4.75
N LYS A 33 -22.10 -6.51 -5.94
CA LYS A 33 -22.14 -5.64 -7.12
C LYS A 33 -20.79 -4.94 -7.36
N SER A 34 -20.73 -3.65 -7.03
CA SER A 34 -19.58 -2.76 -7.18
C SER A 34 -18.61 -2.77 -6.00
N LEU A 35 -18.96 -3.44 -4.90
CA LEU A 35 -18.16 -3.54 -3.69
C LEU A 35 -17.30 -4.81 -3.71
N TYR A 36 -16.02 -4.64 -3.41
CA TYR A 36 -15.05 -5.71 -3.24
C TYR A 36 -14.19 -5.44 -2.02
N ALA A 37 -13.61 -6.50 -1.48
CA ALA A 37 -12.53 -6.38 -0.53
C ALA A 37 -11.38 -7.27 -0.98
N GLY A 38 -10.21 -7.05 -0.43
CA GLY A 38 -9.09 -7.90 -0.70
C GLY A 38 -8.03 -7.80 0.37
N ILE A 39 -7.18 -8.81 0.34
CA ILE A 39 -5.94 -8.83 1.09
C ILE A 39 -4.81 -9.06 0.09
N GLY A 40 -3.67 -8.48 0.37
CA GLY A 40 -2.49 -8.61 -0.46
C GLY A 40 -1.25 -8.71 0.41
N ILE A 41 -0.25 -9.37 -0.15
CA ILE A 41 1.09 -9.38 0.41
C ILE A 41 2.04 -8.87 -0.67
N GLY A 42 2.99 -8.05 -0.27
CA GLY A 42 3.94 -7.43 -1.16
C GLY A 42 5.31 -7.30 -0.54
N ILE A 43 6.29 -7.15 -1.41
CA ILE A 43 7.66 -6.82 -1.06
C ILE A 43 7.93 -5.39 -1.52
N TYR A 44 8.58 -4.63 -0.66
CA TYR A 44 8.74 -3.20 -0.82
C TYR A 44 10.17 -2.79 -0.47
N ILE A 45 10.75 -1.98 -1.36
CA ILE A 45 12.04 -1.34 -1.19
C ILE A 45 11.78 0.13 -0.90
N ARG A 46 12.39 0.61 0.19
CA ARG A 46 12.24 1.96 0.72
C ARG A 46 13.51 2.77 0.51
N SER A 47 13.36 4.06 0.23
CA SER A 47 14.49 5.01 0.24
C SER A 47 14.94 5.32 1.68
N ASN A 48 16.25 5.21 1.95
CA ASN A 48 16.87 5.49 3.26
C ASN A 48 16.81 6.97 3.70
N ASP A 49 16.49 7.90 2.81
CA ASP A 49 16.57 9.35 3.09
C ASP A 49 15.55 9.89 4.12
N GLY A 50 14.63 9.04 4.59
CA GLY A 50 13.63 9.37 5.61
C GLY A 50 13.45 8.29 6.67
N ASP A 51 14.53 7.61 7.03
CA ASP A 51 14.48 6.59 8.06
C ASP A 51 14.23 7.21 9.45
N ASP A 52 13.01 7.08 9.97
CA ASP A 52 12.65 7.38 11.36
C ASP A 52 13.31 6.39 12.36
N GLY A 53 14.17 5.48 11.89
CA GLY A 53 14.86 4.47 12.70
C GLY A 53 13.91 3.38 13.22
N ARG A 54 12.73 3.21 12.59
CA ARG A 54 11.70 2.27 13.04
C ARG A 54 11.80 0.90 12.36
N ILE A 55 12.37 0.85 11.17
CA ILE A 55 12.63 -0.37 10.41
C ILE A 55 14.04 -0.26 9.82
N GLY A 56 15.00 -1.00 10.39
CA GLY A 56 16.41 -0.90 10.04
C GLY A 56 16.82 -1.47 8.67
N SER A 57 15.87 -2.02 7.89
CA SER A 57 16.15 -2.54 6.55
C SER A 57 15.41 -1.75 5.48
N ALA A 58 16.11 -1.52 4.36
CA ALA A 58 15.52 -0.96 3.15
C ALA A 58 14.52 -1.93 2.49
N PHE A 59 14.63 -3.23 2.78
CA PHE A 59 13.69 -4.25 2.32
C PHE A 59 12.61 -4.49 3.39
N THR A 60 11.35 -4.45 2.99
CA THR A 60 10.21 -4.62 3.89
C THR A 60 9.14 -5.48 3.25
N PHE A 61 8.48 -6.28 4.07
CA PHE A 61 7.25 -6.97 3.70
C PHE A 61 6.08 -6.05 4.06
N GLY A 62 5.15 -5.88 3.13
CA GLY A 62 3.93 -5.14 3.34
C GLY A 62 2.74 -6.07 3.17
N GLU A 63 1.90 -6.13 4.19
CA GLU A 63 0.59 -6.74 4.13
C GLU A 63 -0.42 -5.62 3.91
N ARG A 64 -1.32 -5.78 2.95
CA ARG A 64 -2.41 -4.82 2.72
C ARG A 64 -3.75 -5.49 2.85
N ALA A 65 -4.70 -4.80 3.46
CA ALA A 65 -6.11 -5.12 3.43
C ALA A 65 -6.83 -3.91 2.89
N PHE A 66 -7.78 -4.12 1.97
CA PHE A 66 -8.51 -3.04 1.34
C PHE A 66 -9.97 -3.37 1.15
N VAL A 67 -10.79 -2.33 1.19
CA VAL A 67 -12.19 -2.37 0.76
C VAL A 67 -12.35 -1.33 -0.32
N GLY A 68 -12.88 -1.77 -1.46
CA GLY A 68 -12.98 -0.96 -2.66
C GLY A 68 -14.38 -0.95 -3.24
N PHE A 69 -14.69 0.15 -3.90
CA PHE A 69 -15.89 0.34 -4.69
C PHE A 69 -15.49 0.72 -6.11
N TYR A 70 -16.02 0.01 -7.11
CA TYR A 70 -15.80 0.35 -8.51
C TYR A 70 -17.07 0.85 -9.20
N HIS A 71 -16.92 1.89 -10.02
CA HIS A 71 -17.99 2.45 -10.83
C HIS A 71 -17.60 2.41 -12.31
N ARG A 72 -18.41 1.76 -13.14
CA ARG A 72 -18.22 1.72 -14.59
C ARG A 72 -18.87 2.95 -15.21
N LEU A 73 -18.06 3.87 -15.75
CA LEU A 73 -18.57 5.07 -16.44
C LEU A 73 -18.99 4.75 -17.88
N THR A 74 -18.21 3.92 -18.56
CA THR A 74 -18.43 3.52 -19.95
C THR A 74 -18.10 2.03 -20.08
N HIS A 75 -18.48 1.38 -21.19
CA HIS A 75 -18.12 -0.03 -21.45
C HIS A 75 -16.60 -0.33 -21.38
N LYS A 76 -15.76 0.70 -21.53
CA LYS A 76 -14.29 0.59 -21.46
C LYS A 76 -13.70 1.19 -20.19
N THR A 77 -14.37 2.16 -19.57
CA THR A 77 -13.79 2.93 -18.46
C THR A 77 -14.41 2.55 -17.13
N THR A 78 -13.57 2.13 -16.18
CA THR A 78 -13.98 1.84 -14.79
C THR A 78 -13.11 2.62 -13.83
N ILE A 79 -13.75 3.31 -12.88
CA ILE A 79 -13.07 4.00 -11.78
C ILE A 79 -13.17 3.13 -10.53
N PHE A 80 -12.08 3.08 -9.78
CA PHE A 80 -11.95 2.33 -8.54
C PHE A 80 -11.64 3.32 -7.41
N TYR A 81 -12.30 3.14 -6.28
CA TYR A 81 -12.02 3.87 -5.05
C TYR A 81 -11.75 2.85 -3.96
N GLU A 82 -10.62 2.96 -3.27
CA GLU A 82 -10.20 1.98 -2.29
C GLU A 82 -9.79 2.67 -0.99
N CYS A 83 -10.27 2.14 0.12
CA CYS A 83 -9.71 2.40 1.43
C CYS A 83 -8.74 1.27 1.75
N ILE A 84 -7.48 1.61 2.01
CA ILE A 84 -6.39 0.66 2.15
C ILE A 84 -5.76 0.82 3.52
N ILE A 85 -5.63 -0.30 4.23
CA ILE A 85 -4.80 -0.43 5.42
C ILE A 85 -3.60 -1.27 5.03
N LYS A 86 -2.39 -0.75 5.21
CA LYS A 86 -1.14 -1.48 5.01
C LYS A 86 -0.38 -1.60 6.32
N HIS A 87 0.15 -2.78 6.60
CA HIS A 87 1.09 -3.02 7.67
C HIS A 87 2.44 -3.36 7.05
N TYR A 88 3.49 -2.62 7.42
CA TYR A 88 4.85 -2.93 6.98
C TYR A 88 5.67 -3.47 8.14
N SER A 89 6.38 -4.57 7.87
CA SER A 89 7.27 -5.26 8.80
C SER A 89 8.50 -5.78 8.05
N ASN A 90 9.63 -5.87 8.74
CA ASN A 90 10.84 -6.48 8.21
C ASN A 90 10.95 -7.98 8.55
N GLY A 91 9.88 -8.60 9.06
CA GLY A 91 9.88 -10.04 9.40
C GLY A 91 10.98 -10.43 10.40
N ASN A 92 11.48 -9.47 11.19
CA ASN A 92 12.61 -9.62 12.12
C ASN A 92 13.97 -9.93 11.46
N LEU A 93 14.17 -9.59 10.18
CA LEU A 93 15.45 -9.74 9.47
C LEU A 93 16.55 -8.80 10.02
N GLU A 94 16.18 -7.58 10.43
CA GLU A 94 17.08 -6.57 11.00
C GLU A 94 16.36 -5.85 12.15
N ARG A 95 17.06 -5.53 13.24
CA ARG A 95 16.53 -4.70 14.33
C ARG A 95 16.93 -3.23 14.11
N PRO A 96 16.07 -2.25 14.42
CA PRO A 96 14.73 -2.36 15.00
C PRO A 96 13.65 -2.71 13.97
N ASN A 97 12.62 -3.45 14.39
CA ASN A 97 11.44 -3.80 13.58
C ASN A 97 10.15 -3.39 14.33
N ILE A 98 9.98 -2.09 14.54
CA ILE A 98 8.83 -1.55 15.29
C ILE A 98 7.55 -1.64 14.45
N GLY A 99 7.68 -1.81 13.13
CA GLY A 99 6.57 -1.83 12.18
C GLY A 99 5.85 -0.48 12.11
N TYR A 100 5.07 -0.28 11.06
CA TYR A 100 4.13 0.83 11.00
C TYR A 100 2.90 0.46 10.19
N ASN A 101 1.78 1.07 10.60
CA ASN A 101 0.51 0.94 9.90
C ASN A 101 0.28 2.20 9.08
N TYR A 102 -0.13 2.02 7.84
CA TYR A 102 -0.55 3.05 6.93
C TYR A 102 -2.03 2.90 6.67
N LEU A 103 -2.77 3.99 6.77
CA LEU A 103 -4.15 4.10 6.31
C LEU A 103 -4.15 5.10 5.16
N GLY A 104 -4.64 4.66 4.00
CA GLY A 104 -4.65 5.45 2.78
C GLY A 104 -5.96 5.31 2.03
N LEU A 105 -6.20 6.30 1.16
CA LEU A 105 -7.25 6.26 0.15
C LEU A 105 -6.58 6.20 -1.21
N SER A 106 -7.09 5.35 -2.09
CA SER A 106 -6.62 5.18 -3.46
C SER A 106 -7.77 5.41 -4.43
N ALA A 107 -7.45 6.01 -5.58
CA ALA A 107 -8.36 6.14 -6.71
C ALA A 107 -7.64 5.69 -7.98
N GLY A 108 -8.27 4.80 -8.75
CA GLY A 108 -7.71 4.24 -9.97
C GLY A 108 -8.67 4.34 -11.14
N VAL A 109 -8.12 4.39 -12.36
CA VAL A 109 -8.92 4.35 -13.59
C VAL A 109 -8.36 3.24 -14.48
N ALA A 110 -9.23 2.31 -14.90
CA ALA A 110 -8.93 1.35 -15.95
C ALA A 110 -9.67 1.75 -17.24
N PHE A 111 -8.96 1.60 -18.37
CA PHE A 111 -9.44 1.91 -19.72
C PHE A 111 -9.58 0.65 -20.58
#